data_AF-A0A843HI54-F1
#
_entry.id   AF-A0A843HI54-F1
#
_cell.length_a   1.000
_cell.length_b   1.000
_cell.length_c   1.000
_cell.angle_alpha   90.00
_cell.angle_beta   90.00
_cell.angle_gamma   90.00
#
_symmetry.space_group_name_H-M   'P 1'
#
loop_
_entity.id
_entity.type
_entity.pdbx_description
1 polymer ?
#
loop_
_entity_poly.entity_id
_entity_poly.type
_entity_poly.pdbx_seq_one_letter_code
_entity_poly.pdbx_strand_id
1 'polypeptide(L)'
;MSDLIFDFLLFNRKPDYERLDRRQKIEVQLFIYIFGVINEQFEWKGLPDNIKPYNIEKVLNLYGQGVLFKYKDMFAFCNAVNSASLNIYGEPVEVQPIAINGVSFPRVSVSNNIDNAGNIREQDAVLIKNNLTSTPTYAMIKPLVEEIAFIWESKGINAGLSRVKALIHANKNNASVIKQQLKSIIGSSSMIPVVSEKTNILNEIEKVDFNVEYEPDKYWEDFDKAFATLWQWLGITTNLSQNKKERLIVSEVESNDELTTISEDARLTFRKLGCEMSKELFGLDMSCENKVPQVKATQPMDNQDIEEEQEN
;
A
#
# COMPACT_ATOMS: atom_id res chain seq x y z
N MET A 1 -17.36 15.51 -31.66
CA MET A 1 -16.07 15.88 -32.29
C MET A 1 -14.92 15.95 -31.25
N SER A 2 -15.21 15.88 -29.95
CA SER A 2 -14.22 15.75 -28.86
C SER A 2 -13.64 14.33 -28.72
N ASP A 3 -14.41 13.29 -29.04
CA ASP A 3 -14.05 11.93 -28.62
C ASP A 3 -13.01 11.27 -29.53
N LEU A 4 -12.98 11.64 -30.82
CA LEU A 4 -12.07 11.03 -31.80
C LEU A 4 -10.60 11.50 -31.67
N ILE A 5 -10.39 12.70 -31.13
CA ILE A 5 -9.05 13.28 -30.94
C ILE A 5 -8.40 12.71 -29.68
N PHE A 6 -9.20 12.43 -28.64
CA PHE A 6 -8.75 11.73 -27.44
C PHE A 6 -8.37 10.28 -27.75
N ASP A 7 -9.17 9.59 -28.57
CA ASP A 7 -8.89 8.21 -28.99
C ASP A 7 -7.58 8.08 -29.81
N PHE A 8 -7.24 9.04 -30.66
CA PHE A 8 -6.08 8.87 -31.54
C PHE A 8 -4.72 9.16 -30.86
N LEU A 9 -4.71 10.03 -29.84
CA LEU A 9 -3.49 10.34 -29.08
C LEU A 9 -3.14 9.27 -28.03
N LEU A 10 -4.11 8.42 -27.66
CA LEU A 10 -3.93 7.39 -26.63
C LEU A 10 -4.03 5.93 -27.15
N PHE A 11 -4.66 5.67 -28.31
CA PHE A 11 -5.10 4.32 -28.69
C PHE A 11 -4.73 3.84 -30.11
N ASN A 12 -3.47 3.97 -30.55
CA ASN A 12 -2.95 3.10 -31.63
C ASN A 12 -2.28 1.83 -31.08
N ARG A 13 -3.03 1.14 -30.23
CA ARG A 13 -2.68 -0.13 -29.64
C ARG A 13 -4.01 -0.89 -29.60
N LYS A 14 -4.11 -1.98 -30.38
CA LYS A 14 -5.31 -2.83 -30.62
C LYS A 14 -6.28 -2.92 -29.42
N PRO A 15 -7.59 -3.16 -29.64
CA PRO A 15 -8.55 -3.39 -28.57
C PRO A 15 -8.17 -4.68 -27.84
N ASP A 16 -7.29 -4.55 -26.85
CA ASP A 16 -6.77 -5.64 -26.05
C ASP A 16 -7.75 -5.82 -24.88
N TYR A 17 -8.59 -6.84 -24.98
CA TYR A 17 -9.16 -7.52 -23.81
C TYR A 17 -8.06 -8.10 -22.88
N GLU A 18 -6.77 -7.92 -23.23
CA GLU A 18 -5.56 -8.41 -22.55
C GLU A 18 -4.66 -7.30 -21.95
N ARG A 19 -5.07 -6.02 -21.94
CA ARG A 19 -4.27 -4.96 -21.31
C ARG A 19 -4.95 -4.48 -20.03
N LEU A 20 -4.42 -4.91 -18.88
CA LEU A 20 -4.50 -4.09 -17.68
C LEU A 20 -4.10 -2.66 -18.05
N ASP A 21 -4.94 -1.71 -17.67
CA ASP A 21 -4.68 -0.28 -17.83
C ASP A 21 -3.32 0.06 -17.22
N ARG A 22 -2.61 1.07 -17.76
CA ARG A 22 -1.24 1.38 -17.30
C ARG A 22 -1.24 1.68 -15.80
N ARG A 23 -2.26 2.40 -15.32
CA ARG A 23 -2.49 2.65 -13.91
C ARG A 23 -2.66 1.36 -13.11
N GLN A 24 -3.50 0.44 -13.57
CA GLN A 24 -3.72 -0.86 -12.90
C GLN A 24 -2.41 -1.66 -12.80
N LYS A 25 -1.53 -1.61 -13.81
CA LYS A 25 -0.21 -2.26 -13.71
C LYS A 25 0.67 -1.62 -12.65
N ILE A 26 0.69 -0.29 -12.56
CA ILE A 26 1.45 0.44 -11.52
C ILE A 26 0.90 0.08 -10.14
N GLU A 27 -0.42 0.10 -9.98
CA GLU A 27 -1.12 -0.26 -8.74
C GLU A 27 -0.75 -1.68 -8.28
N VAL A 28 -0.83 -2.67 -9.17
CA VAL A 28 -0.48 -4.06 -8.86
C VAL A 28 0.98 -4.19 -8.42
N GLN A 29 1.91 -3.53 -9.11
CA GLN A 29 3.34 -3.58 -8.75
C GLN A 29 3.62 -2.91 -7.41
N LEU A 30 3.02 -1.74 -7.16
CA LEU A 30 3.10 -1.05 -5.87
C LEU A 30 2.53 -1.92 -4.76
N PHE A 31 1.36 -2.53 -4.98
CA PHE A 31 0.75 -3.41 -4.00
C PHE A 31 1.63 -4.62 -3.69
N ILE A 32 2.19 -5.31 -4.70
CA ILE A 32 3.08 -6.46 -4.48
C ILE A 32 4.29 -6.05 -3.63
N TYR A 33 4.91 -4.91 -3.95
CA TYR A 33 6.05 -4.40 -3.21
C TYR A 33 5.70 -4.06 -1.76
N ILE A 34 4.67 -3.23 -1.55
CA ILE A 34 4.23 -2.80 -0.22
C ILE A 34 3.79 -4.02 0.61
N PHE A 35 3.05 -4.94 0.00
CA PHE A 35 2.61 -6.16 0.66
C PHE A 35 3.81 -7.03 1.10
N GLY A 36 4.88 -7.10 0.30
CA GLY A 36 6.13 -7.74 0.71
C GLY A 36 6.74 -7.10 1.96
N VAL A 37 6.78 -5.77 2.02
CA VAL A 37 7.34 -5.03 3.16
C VAL A 37 6.52 -5.23 4.44
N ILE A 38 5.18 -5.09 4.37
CA ILE A 38 4.35 -5.16 5.59
C ILE A 38 4.33 -6.55 6.24
N ASN A 39 4.52 -7.62 5.46
CA ASN A 39 4.60 -8.97 6.01
C ASN A 39 5.92 -9.27 6.72
N GLU A 40 6.93 -8.41 6.53
CA GLU A 40 8.26 -8.53 7.12
C GLU A 40 8.48 -7.53 8.27
N GLN A 41 7.45 -6.78 8.68
CA GLN A 41 7.57 -5.76 9.72
C GLN A 41 7.75 -6.35 11.13
N PHE A 42 7.12 -7.50 11.39
CA PHE A 42 7.11 -8.13 12.70
C PHE A 42 7.89 -9.45 12.70
N GLU A 43 8.56 -9.73 13.81
CA GLU A 43 9.26 -10.98 14.06
C GLU A 43 8.48 -11.82 15.09
N TRP A 44 8.21 -13.07 14.73
CA TRP A 44 7.52 -14.04 15.59
C TRP A 44 8.50 -15.10 16.11
N LYS A 45 8.46 -15.37 17.41
CA LYS A 45 9.28 -16.39 18.09
C LYS A 45 8.38 -17.38 18.84
N GLY A 46 8.87 -18.60 19.03
CA GLY A 46 8.14 -19.65 19.78
C GLY A 46 6.89 -20.21 19.07
N LEU A 47 6.78 -20.02 17.75
CA LEU A 47 5.67 -20.58 16.98
C LEU A 47 5.74 -22.12 16.89
N PRO A 48 4.59 -22.80 16.83
CA PRO A 48 4.54 -24.22 16.48
C PRO A 48 5.21 -24.50 15.12
N ASP A 49 5.92 -25.63 14.99
CA ASP A 49 6.74 -25.96 13.81
C ASP A 49 6.02 -25.84 12.46
N ASN A 50 4.72 -26.15 12.45
CA ASN A 50 3.89 -26.16 11.25
C ASN A 50 3.28 -24.78 10.91
N ILE A 51 3.44 -23.78 11.76
CA ILE A 51 2.98 -22.40 11.54
C ILE A 51 4.20 -21.53 11.23
N LYS A 52 4.20 -20.89 10.06
CA LYS A 52 5.28 -20.00 9.64
C LYS A 52 4.87 -18.54 9.89
N PRO A 53 5.80 -17.65 10.31
CA PRO A 53 5.50 -16.23 10.57
C PRO A 53 4.75 -15.55 9.41
N TYR A 54 5.21 -15.76 8.18
CA TYR A 54 4.60 -15.16 6.99
C TYR A 54 3.15 -15.60 6.75
N ASN A 55 2.74 -16.78 7.23
CA ASN A 55 1.34 -17.22 7.12
C ASN A 55 0.44 -16.41 8.05
N ILE A 56 0.92 -16.09 9.25
CA ILE A 56 0.19 -15.27 10.21
C ILE A 56 0.03 -13.86 9.65
N GLU A 57 1.14 -13.22 9.30
CA GLU A 57 1.11 -11.84 8.79
C GLU A 57 0.30 -11.71 7.51
N LYS A 58 0.40 -12.68 6.59
CA LYS A 58 -0.42 -12.66 5.38
C LYS A 58 -1.92 -12.70 5.70
N VAL A 59 -2.34 -13.54 6.65
CA VAL A 59 -3.74 -13.64 7.06
C VAL A 59 -4.21 -12.35 7.72
N LEU A 60 -3.43 -11.80 8.65
CA LEU A 60 -3.77 -10.55 9.33
C LEU A 60 -3.83 -9.36 8.34
N ASN A 61 -2.87 -9.24 7.44
CA ASN A 61 -2.80 -8.12 6.50
C ASN A 61 -3.86 -8.18 5.38
N LEU A 62 -4.33 -9.37 4.99
CA LEU A 62 -5.36 -9.54 3.94
C LEU A 62 -6.78 -9.68 4.46
N TYR A 63 -6.97 -10.33 5.60
CA TYR A 63 -8.29 -10.65 6.14
C TYR A 63 -8.59 -9.94 7.46
N GLY A 64 -7.60 -9.27 8.06
CA GLY A 64 -7.79 -8.43 9.24
C GLY A 64 -7.87 -9.21 10.55
N GLN A 65 -8.07 -10.52 10.50
CA GLN A 65 -8.03 -11.42 11.65
C GLN A 65 -7.67 -12.84 11.21
N GLY A 66 -7.16 -13.63 12.15
CA GLY A 66 -6.99 -15.07 11.99
C GLY A 66 -7.19 -15.79 13.31
N VAL A 67 -7.46 -17.08 13.24
CA VAL A 67 -7.73 -17.90 14.41
C VAL A 67 -6.66 -18.98 14.55
N LEU A 68 -6.05 -19.05 15.74
CA LEU A 68 -5.19 -20.13 16.18
C LEU A 68 -6.04 -21.16 16.90
N PHE A 69 -5.98 -22.42 16.46
CA PHE A 69 -6.74 -23.51 17.06
C PHE A 69 -6.00 -24.83 16.92
N LYS A 70 -6.40 -25.83 17.71
CA LYS A 70 -5.87 -27.19 17.60
C LYS A 70 -6.81 -28.02 16.72
N TYR A 71 -6.29 -28.67 15.70
CA TYR A 71 -7.02 -29.62 14.89
C TYR A 71 -6.31 -30.98 14.94
N LYS A 72 -6.98 -31.95 15.56
CA LYS A 72 -6.37 -33.24 15.97
C LYS A 72 -5.18 -32.95 16.91
N ASP A 73 -3.95 -33.24 16.48
CA ASP A 73 -2.73 -33.06 17.27
C ASP A 73 -1.82 -31.93 16.76
N MET A 74 -2.31 -31.10 15.84
CA MET A 74 -1.54 -30.00 15.27
C MET A 74 -2.23 -28.66 15.52
N PHE A 75 -1.43 -27.62 15.70
CA PHE A 75 -1.95 -26.25 15.69
C PHE A 75 -2.20 -25.81 14.25
N ALA A 76 -3.13 -24.90 14.02
CA ALA A 76 -3.34 -24.28 12.73
C ALA A 76 -3.69 -22.80 12.92
N PHE A 77 -3.22 -21.97 11.99
CA PHE A 77 -3.60 -20.56 11.92
C PHE A 77 -4.22 -20.29 10.55
N CYS A 78 -5.46 -19.80 10.53
CA CYS A 78 -6.25 -19.60 9.32
C CYS A 78 -7.06 -18.31 9.41
N ASN A 79 -7.63 -17.87 8.28
CA ASN A 79 -8.64 -16.82 8.31
C ASN A 79 -9.86 -17.29 9.15
N ALA A 80 -10.55 -16.35 9.76
CA ALA A 80 -11.71 -16.59 10.60
C ALA A 80 -12.93 -15.82 10.08
N VAL A 81 -14.04 -16.53 9.86
CA VAL A 81 -15.33 -15.91 9.57
C VAL A 81 -16.17 -15.94 10.83
N ASN A 82 -16.73 -14.78 11.20
CA ASN A 82 -17.60 -14.68 12.36
C ASN A 82 -18.82 -15.59 12.19
N SER A 83 -19.10 -16.40 13.21
CA SER A 83 -20.39 -17.05 13.36
C SER A 83 -21.43 -16.03 13.87
N ALA A 84 -22.70 -16.39 13.88
CA ALA A 84 -23.80 -15.48 14.17
C ALA A 84 -23.82 -14.93 15.62
N SER A 85 -23.00 -15.46 16.52
CA SER A 85 -23.02 -15.11 17.95
C SER A 85 -21.94 -14.09 18.31
N LEU A 86 -22.37 -12.95 18.84
CA LEU A 86 -21.51 -11.90 19.38
C LEU A 86 -21.71 -11.79 20.91
N ASN A 87 -20.67 -11.37 21.63
CA ASN A 87 -20.78 -11.04 23.05
C ASN A 87 -21.35 -9.61 23.24
N ILE A 88 -21.48 -9.18 24.50
CA ILE A 88 -22.01 -7.86 24.85
C ILE A 88 -21.20 -6.68 24.30
N TYR A 89 -19.95 -6.91 23.90
CA TYR A 89 -19.06 -5.92 23.29
C TYR A 89 -19.07 -5.97 21.76
N GLY A 90 -19.90 -6.84 21.16
CA GLY A 90 -19.96 -7.02 19.70
C GLY A 90 -18.81 -7.87 19.14
N GLU A 91 -18.04 -8.55 19.99
CA GLU A 91 -16.96 -9.44 19.58
C GLU A 91 -17.49 -10.84 19.27
N PRO A 92 -16.94 -11.53 18.25
CA PRO A 92 -17.35 -12.88 17.94
C PRO A 92 -17.02 -13.82 19.08
N VAL A 93 -17.97 -14.71 19.34
CA VAL A 93 -17.84 -15.76 20.37
C VAL A 93 -17.43 -17.08 19.74
N GLU A 94 -17.93 -17.33 18.54
CA GLU A 94 -17.64 -18.50 17.72
C GLU A 94 -17.21 -18.03 16.33
N VAL A 95 -16.20 -18.69 15.76
CA VAL A 95 -15.73 -18.43 14.40
C VAL A 95 -15.57 -19.73 13.63
N GLN A 96 -15.65 -19.63 12.31
CA GLN A 96 -15.35 -20.73 11.40
C GLN A 96 -13.97 -20.50 10.77
N PRO A 97 -12.98 -21.36 11.04
CA PRO A 97 -11.67 -21.27 10.40
C PRO A 97 -11.77 -21.69 8.93
N ILE A 98 -11.19 -20.87 8.05
CA ILE A 98 -11.10 -21.12 6.61
C ILE A 98 -9.63 -20.97 6.20
N ALA A 99 -9.02 -22.07 5.75
CA ALA A 99 -7.68 -22.05 5.21
C ALA A 99 -7.62 -21.28 3.88
N ILE A 100 -6.44 -20.77 3.54
CA ILE A 100 -6.20 -20.00 2.30
C ILE A 100 -6.55 -20.81 1.04
N ASN A 101 -6.47 -22.14 1.10
CA ASN A 101 -6.86 -23.04 0.01
C ASN A 101 -8.38 -23.29 -0.07
N GLY A 102 -9.19 -22.64 0.76
CA GLY A 102 -10.65 -22.78 0.80
C GLY A 102 -11.17 -23.92 1.65
N VAL A 103 -10.29 -24.72 2.30
CA VAL A 103 -10.74 -25.75 3.23
C VAL A 103 -11.35 -25.10 4.47
N SER A 104 -12.59 -25.45 4.78
CA SER A 104 -13.25 -25.05 6.01
C SER A 104 -13.06 -26.09 7.10
N PHE A 105 -12.79 -25.62 8.32
CA PHE A 105 -12.76 -26.43 9.52
C PHE A 105 -14.09 -26.32 10.29
N PRO A 106 -14.35 -27.23 11.26
CA PRO A 106 -15.42 -27.05 12.22
C PRO A 106 -15.30 -25.72 12.96
N ARG A 107 -16.43 -25.21 13.43
CA ARG A 107 -16.45 -23.98 14.21
C ARG A 107 -15.74 -24.17 15.54
N VAL A 108 -15.10 -23.10 16.00
CA VAL A 108 -14.33 -23.04 17.24
C VAL A 108 -14.81 -21.87 18.08
N SER A 109 -14.72 -22.03 19.40
CA SER A 109 -15.06 -21.01 20.38
C SER A 109 -13.84 -20.17 20.73
N VAL A 110 -13.94 -18.86 20.52
CA VAL A 110 -12.85 -17.90 20.78
C VAL A 110 -13.03 -17.14 22.10
N SER A 111 -14.11 -17.43 22.83
CA SER A 111 -14.37 -16.95 24.18
C SER A 111 -15.30 -17.90 24.90
N ASN A 112 -15.18 -18.04 26.21
CA ASN A 112 -16.15 -18.79 27.01
C ASN A 112 -17.56 -18.23 26.83
N ASN A 113 -18.51 -19.09 26.52
CA ASN A 113 -19.89 -18.67 26.30
C ASN A 113 -20.92 -19.72 26.68
N ILE A 114 -22.18 -19.29 26.62
CA ILE A 114 -23.34 -20.15 26.81
C ILE A 114 -24.13 -20.12 25.51
N ASP A 115 -24.44 -21.28 24.97
CA ASP A 115 -25.28 -21.37 23.77
C ASP A 115 -26.77 -21.10 24.09
N ASN A 116 -27.61 -20.97 23.06
CA ASN A 116 -29.05 -20.69 23.24
C ASN A 116 -29.79 -21.79 24.00
N ALA A 117 -29.19 -22.98 24.17
CA ALA A 117 -29.74 -24.09 24.93
C ALA A 117 -29.21 -24.14 26.38
N GLY A 118 -28.38 -23.18 26.79
CA GLY A 118 -27.81 -23.11 28.13
C GLY A 118 -26.55 -23.94 28.33
N ASN A 119 -25.98 -24.54 27.28
CA ASN A 119 -24.75 -25.30 27.41
C ASN A 119 -23.55 -24.36 27.44
N ILE A 120 -22.64 -24.62 28.39
CA ILE A 120 -21.35 -23.95 28.47
C ILE A 120 -20.47 -24.47 27.34
N ARG A 121 -19.91 -23.56 26.56
CA ARG A 121 -18.88 -23.83 25.58
C ARG A 121 -17.63 -23.08 26.01
N GLU A 122 -16.61 -23.84 26.35
CA GLU A 122 -15.31 -23.30 26.73
C GLU A 122 -14.58 -22.81 25.47
N GLN A 123 -13.73 -21.80 25.66
CA GLN A 123 -12.83 -21.34 24.63
C GLN A 123 -11.88 -22.47 24.22
N ASP A 124 -11.75 -22.73 22.93
CA ASP A 124 -10.87 -23.74 22.35
C ASP A 124 -10.02 -23.20 21.19
N ALA A 125 -10.09 -21.89 20.96
CA ALA A 125 -9.32 -21.15 19.97
C ALA A 125 -8.97 -19.72 20.42
N VAL A 126 -7.96 -19.14 19.78
CA VAL A 126 -7.54 -17.75 19.98
C VAL A 126 -7.73 -16.97 18.69
N LEU A 127 -8.59 -15.94 18.73
CA LEU A 127 -8.74 -14.99 17.64
C LEU A 127 -7.65 -13.91 17.77
N ILE A 128 -6.72 -13.89 16.82
CA ILE A 128 -5.68 -12.87 16.71
C ILE A 128 -6.13 -11.83 15.68
N LYS A 129 -6.26 -10.58 16.12
CA LYS A 129 -6.69 -9.47 15.27
C LYS A 129 -5.49 -8.75 14.66
N ASN A 130 -5.69 -8.16 13.50
CA ASN A 130 -4.69 -7.31 12.87
C ASN A 130 -4.58 -5.95 13.58
N ASN A 131 -5.72 -5.38 13.97
CA ASN A 131 -5.88 -4.11 14.69
C ASN A 131 -7.22 -4.13 15.44
N LEU A 132 -7.57 -3.04 16.12
CA LEU A 132 -8.76 -2.93 16.95
C LEU A 132 -10.05 -3.35 16.24
N THR A 133 -10.22 -2.94 14.99
CA THR A 133 -11.43 -3.19 14.19
C THR A 133 -11.35 -4.47 13.35
N SER A 134 -10.28 -5.26 13.50
CA SER A 134 -10.00 -6.42 12.64
C SER A 134 -10.01 -6.05 11.14
N THR A 135 -9.58 -4.82 10.82
CA THR A 135 -9.54 -4.34 9.44
C THR A 135 -8.27 -4.85 8.75
N PRO A 136 -8.36 -5.41 7.53
CA PRO A 136 -7.18 -5.75 6.74
C PRO A 136 -6.28 -4.55 6.48
N THR A 137 -4.97 -4.70 6.63
CA THR A 137 -4.00 -3.65 6.27
C THR A 137 -4.15 -3.22 4.81
N TYR A 138 -4.42 -4.18 3.92
CA TYR A 138 -4.68 -3.88 2.50
C TYR A 138 -5.83 -2.86 2.30
N ALA A 139 -6.92 -3.00 3.06
CA ALA A 139 -8.06 -2.10 2.93
C ALA A 139 -7.70 -0.65 3.35
N MET A 140 -6.78 -0.50 4.31
CA MET A 140 -6.31 0.80 4.78
C MET A 140 -5.40 1.49 3.74
N ILE A 141 -4.50 0.75 3.09
CA ILE A 141 -3.52 1.33 2.15
C ILE A 141 -4.05 1.50 0.73
N LYS A 142 -5.09 0.76 0.34
CA LYS A 142 -5.62 0.75 -1.03
C LYS A 142 -5.89 2.17 -1.60
N PRO A 143 -6.54 3.10 -0.88
CA PRO A 143 -6.77 4.45 -1.40
C PRO A 143 -5.48 5.21 -1.71
N LEU A 144 -4.47 5.09 -0.85
CA LEU A 144 -3.17 5.74 -1.06
C LEU A 144 -2.41 5.10 -2.23
N VAL A 145 -2.47 3.78 -2.39
CA VAL A 145 -1.85 3.10 -3.55
C VAL A 145 -2.50 3.57 -4.87
N GLU A 146 -3.82 3.73 -4.90
CA GLU A 146 -4.55 4.25 -6.06
C GLU A 146 -4.18 5.71 -6.39
N GLU A 147 -3.93 6.53 -5.38
CA GLU A 147 -3.48 7.91 -5.49
C GLU A 147 -2.03 7.99 -6.01
N ILE A 148 -1.12 7.21 -5.42
CA ILE A 148 0.28 7.12 -5.85
C ILE A 148 0.35 6.67 -7.33
N ALA A 149 -0.44 5.68 -7.71
CA ALA A 149 -0.52 5.21 -9.09
C ALA A 149 -1.05 6.31 -10.05
N PHE A 150 -2.03 7.09 -9.60
CA PHE A 150 -2.57 8.21 -10.36
C PHE A 150 -1.53 9.33 -10.56
N ILE A 151 -0.78 9.70 -9.52
CA ILE A 151 0.30 10.70 -9.60
C ILE A 151 1.37 10.24 -10.59
N TRP A 152 1.79 8.97 -10.50
CA TRP A 152 2.78 8.39 -11.42
C TRP A 152 2.28 8.45 -12.87
N GLU A 153 1.04 8.05 -13.13
CA GLU A 153 0.45 8.13 -14.46
C GLU A 153 0.37 9.58 -14.97
N SER A 154 -0.12 10.50 -14.14
CA SER A 154 -0.27 11.92 -14.45
C SER A 154 1.05 12.56 -14.83
N LYS A 155 2.13 12.23 -14.11
CA LYS A 155 3.49 12.63 -14.47
C LYS A 155 3.89 12.15 -15.86
N GLY A 156 3.57 10.89 -16.18
CA GLY A 156 3.80 10.33 -17.51
C GLY A 156 3.03 11.04 -18.61
N ILE A 157 1.80 11.47 -18.33
CA ILE A 157 0.93 12.24 -19.23
C ILE A 157 1.48 13.66 -19.42
N ASN A 158 1.82 14.39 -18.34
CA ASN A 158 2.42 15.73 -18.43
C ASN A 158 3.72 15.69 -19.23
N ALA A 159 4.59 14.71 -18.97
CA ALA A 159 5.81 14.51 -19.75
C ALA A 159 5.51 14.21 -21.24
N GLY A 160 4.41 13.52 -21.53
CA GLY A 160 3.94 13.26 -22.89
C GLY A 160 3.46 14.52 -23.59
N LEU A 161 2.58 15.28 -22.94
CA LEU A 161 1.97 16.51 -23.46
C LEU A 161 2.97 17.64 -23.63
N SER A 162 3.93 17.79 -22.71
CA SER A 162 4.97 18.82 -22.82
C SER A 162 5.89 18.63 -24.03
N ARG A 163 5.94 17.41 -24.58
CA ARG A 163 6.65 17.09 -25.83
C ARG A 163 5.83 17.42 -27.09
N VAL A 164 4.52 17.59 -27.00
CA VAL A 164 3.67 17.96 -28.13
C VAL A 164 3.86 19.46 -28.42
N LYS A 165 4.57 19.78 -29.51
CA LYS A 165 4.92 21.17 -29.86
C LYS A 165 4.05 21.80 -30.96
N ALA A 166 3.32 21.00 -31.74
CA ALA A 166 2.43 21.50 -32.77
C ALA A 166 1.38 20.45 -33.16
N LEU A 167 0.13 20.90 -33.32
CA LEU A 167 -0.91 20.17 -34.03
C LEU A 167 -0.91 20.63 -35.51
N ILE A 168 -1.06 19.70 -36.46
CA ILE A 168 -0.99 20.01 -37.90
C ILE A 168 -2.20 19.43 -38.61
N HIS A 169 -3.13 20.30 -39.02
CA HIS A 169 -4.27 19.92 -39.82
C HIS A 169 -3.84 19.54 -41.25
N ALA A 170 -4.27 18.37 -41.73
CA ALA A 170 -4.01 17.92 -43.10
C ALA A 170 -5.09 16.95 -43.58
N ASN A 171 -5.25 16.82 -44.89
CA ASN A 171 -6.13 15.81 -45.47
C ASN A 171 -5.55 14.39 -45.24
N LYS A 172 -6.40 13.39 -44.95
CA LYS A 172 -6.02 11.98 -44.75
C LYS A 172 -5.05 11.43 -45.80
N ASN A 173 -5.20 11.85 -47.06
CA ASN A 173 -4.36 11.38 -48.17
C ASN A 173 -2.89 11.81 -48.02
N ASN A 174 -2.60 12.90 -47.32
CA ASN A 174 -1.25 13.46 -47.16
C ASN A 174 -0.64 13.20 -45.76
N ALA A 175 -1.40 12.59 -44.85
CA ALA A 175 -0.99 12.39 -43.46
C ALA A 175 0.32 11.59 -43.33
N SER A 176 0.49 10.54 -44.14
CA SER A 176 1.69 9.69 -44.11
C SER A 176 2.94 10.40 -44.64
N VAL A 177 2.79 11.21 -45.70
CA VAL A 177 3.88 11.99 -46.31
C VAL A 177 4.35 13.10 -45.36
N ILE A 178 3.40 13.82 -44.76
CA ILE A 178 3.68 14.88 -43.78
C ILE A 178 4.38 14.29 -42.55
N LYS A 179 3.93 13.13 -42.05
CA LYS A 179 4.61 12.42 -40.94
C LYS A 179 6.06 12.06 -41.27
N GLN A 180 6.33 11.62 -42.50
CA GLN A 180 7.69 11.23 -42.92
C GLN A 180 8.60 12.45 -43.07
N GLN A 181 8.11 13.54 -43.67
CA GLN A 181 8.84 14.80 -43.80
C GLN A 181 9.12 15.43 -42.43
N LEU A 182 8.15 15.44 -41.52
CA LEU A 182 8.33 15.94 -40.16
C LEU A 182 9.38 15.14 -39.39
N LYS A 183 9.39 13.80 -39.52
CA LYS A 183 10.46 12.95 -38.95
C LYS A 183 11.85 13.30 -39.48
N SER A 184 11.98 13.68 -40.76
CA SER A 184 13.26 14.09 -41.33
C SER A 184 13.72 15.50 -40.92
N ILE A 185 12.78 16.42 -40.69
CA ILE A 185 13.08 17.82 -40.31
C ILE A 185 13.40 17.94 -38.82
N ILE A 186 12.64 17.22 -37.98
CA ILE A 186 12.65 17.37 -36.52
C ILE A 186 13.56 16.31 -35.86
N GLY A 187 14.02 15.31 -36.61
CA GLY A 187 14.76 14.16 -36.08
C GLY A 187 13.89 13.30 -35.16
N SER A 188 14.50 12.48 -34.30
CA SER A 188 13.80 11.65 -33.29
C SER A 188 13.13 12.47 -32.17
N SER A 189 13.14 13.79 -32.26
CA SER A 189 12.55 14.65 -31.24
C SER A 189 11.03 14.65 -31.36
N SER A 190 10.39 14.54 -30.20
CA SER A 190 9.10 13.91 -29.97
C SER A 190 7.88 14.75 -30.39
N MET A 191 7.87 15.29 -31.59
CA MET A 191 6.70 16.03 -32.09
C MET A 191 5.66 15.04 -32.63
N ILE A 192 4.45 15.07 -32.05
CA ILE A 192 3.32 14.24 -32.49
C ILE A 192 2.39 15.12 -33.36
N PRO A 193 2.43 15.01 -34.69
CA PRO A 193 1.47 15.68 -35.55
C PRO A 193 0.12 14.95 -35.51
N VAL A 194 -0.94 15.64 -35.03
CA VAL A 194 -2.33 15.17 -35.10
C VAL A 194 -2.99 15.77 -36.33
N VAL A 195 -3.48 14.91 -37.22
CA VAL A 195 -4.06 15.28 -38.51
C VAL A 195 -5.59 15.18 -38.41
N SER A 196 -6.30 16.29 -38.59
CA SER A 196 -7.78 16.31 -38.70
C SER A 196 -8.24 16.79 -40.09
N GLU A 197 -9.39 16.30 -40.53
CA GLU A 197 -9.94 16.57 -41.87
C GLU A 197 -10.39 18.03 -42.00
N LYS A 198 -9.62 18.83 -42.74
CA LYS A 198 -10.08 20.06 -43.39
C LYS A 198 -9.70 20.06 -44.87
N THR A 199 -10.53 20.68 -45.68
CA THR A 199 -10.57 20.57 -47.15
C THR A 199 -9.46 21.33 -47.89
N ASN A 200 -8.72 22.24 -47.24
CA ASN A 200 -7.68 23.05 -47.90
C ASN A 200 -6.30 22.91 -47.24
N ILE A 201 -5.33 22.51 -48.06
CA ILE A 201 -4.01 22.00 -47.64
C ILE A 201 -2.95 23.11 -47.44
N LEU A 202 -3.18 24.33 -47.93
CA LEU A 202 -2.09 25.32 -48.09
C LEU A 202 -2.11 26.49 -47.09
N ASN A 203 -3.21 26.74 -46.38
CA ASN A 203 -3.37 27.97 -45.58
C ASN A 203 -3.69 27.78 -44.09
N GLU A 204 -3.84 26.55 -43.59
CA GLU A 204 -4.27 26.34 -42.21
C GLU A 204 -3.43 25.26 -41.50
N ILE A 205 -2.09 25.37 -41.56
CA ILE A 205 -1.28 24.83 -40.46
C ILE A 205 -1.48 25.78 -39.28
N GLU A 206 -2.61 25.62 -38.60
CA GLU A 206 -2.84 26.32 -37.35
C GLU A 206 -1.97 25.64 -36.29
N LYS A 207 -0.85 26.29 -35.94
CA LYS A 207 -0.03 25.85 -34.80
C LYS A 207 -0.88 26.02 -33.55
N VAL A 208 -1.54 24.94 -33.13
CA VAL A 208 -2.09 24.87 -31.77
C VAL A 208 -0.91 24.62 -30.83
N ASP A 209 -0.50 25.66 -30.11
CA ASP A 209 0.45 25.54 -29.02
C ASP A 209 -0.30 25.07 -27.78
N PHE A 210 0.02 23.88 -27.28
CA PHE A 210 -0.65 23.33 -26.11
C PHE A 210 -0.23 24.04 -24.81
N ASN A 211 0.82 24.88 -24.83
CA ASN A 211 1.35 25.61 -23.68
C ASN A 211 1.37 24.80 -22.36
N VAL A 212 1.66 23.50 -22.46
CA VAL A 212 1.76 22.62 -21.29
C VAL A 212 3.18 22.73 -20.75
N GLU A 213 3.29 23.34 -19.57
CA GLU A 213 4.55 23.40 -18.84
C GLU A 213 4.96 21.99 -18.37
N TYR A 214 6.24 21.68 -18.53
CA TYR A 214 6.81 20.43 -18.03
C TYR A 214 7.22 20.63 -16.57
N GLU A 215 6.46 20.05 -15.65
CA GLU A 215 6.66 20.26 -14.21
C GLU A 215 6.96 18.95 -13.47
N PRO A 216 8.00 18.18 -13.87
CA PRO A 216 8.25 16.86 -13.31
C PRO A 216 8.53 16.88 -11.80
N ASP A 217 9.09 17.98 -11.31
CA ASP A 217 9.50 18.13 -9.91
C ASP A 217 8.28 18.19 -8.99
N LYS A 218 7.21 18.91 -9.38
CA LYS A 218 5.97 18.97 -8.58
C LYS A 218 5.31 17.59 -8.45
N TYR A 219 5.26 16.82 -9.54
CA TYR A 219 4.73 15.46 -9.48
C TYR A 219 5.58 14.53 -8.61
N TRP A 220 6.91 14.71 -8.60
CA TRP A 220 7.77 13.95 -7.70
C TRP A 220 7.58 14.36 -6.25
N GLU A 221 7.44 15.65 -5.96
CA GLU A 221 7.14 16.12 -4.60
C GLU A 221 5.81 15.56 -4.09
N ASP A 222 4.78 15.54 -4.92
CA ASP A 222 3.48 14.97 -4.55
C ASP A 222 3.56 13.44 -4.40
N PHE A 223 4.30 12.77 -5.27
CA PHE A 223 4.57 11.33 -5.16
C PHE A 223 5.27 11.01 -3.85
N ASP A 224 6.35 11.73 -3.52
CA ASP A 224 7.14 11.49 -2.30
C ASP A 224 6.30 11.73 -1.04
N LYS A 225 5.46 12.78 -1.02
CA LYS A 225 4.52 13.02 0.09
C LYS A 225 3.51 11.88 0.24
N ALA A 226 2.85 11.47 -0.84
CA ALA A 226 1.87 10.38 -0.78
C ALA A 226 2.51 9.06 -0.34
N PHE A 227 3.74 8.79 -0.81
CA PHE A 227 4.51 7.61 -0.41
C PHE A 227 4.93 7.68 1.07
N ALA A 228 5.35 8.85 1.55
CA ALA A 228 5.67 9.09 2.97
C ALA A 228 4.46 8.83 3.87
N THR A 229 3.30 9.38 3.51
CA THR A 229 2.04 9.17 4.24
C THR A 229 1.67 7.68 4.30
N LEU A 230 1.85 6.95 3.19
CA LEU A 230 1.62 5.51 3.16
C LEU A 230 2.54 4.77 4.17
N TRP A 231 3.82 5.11 4.25
CA TRP A 231 4.72 4.50 5.21
C TRP A 231 4.39 4.85 6.66
N GLN A 232 4.04 6.12 6.92
CA GLN A 232 3.59 6.56 8.24
C GLN A 232 2.36 5.77 8.71
N TRP A 233 1.37 5.56 7.84
CA TRP A 233 0.18 4.74 8.15
C TRP A 233 0.53 3.26 8.42
N LEU A 234 1.60 2.78 7.79
CA LEU A 234 2.17 1.45 8.04
C LEU A 234 3.13 1.44 9.25
N GLY A 235 3.28 2.55 9.98
CA GLY A 235 4.21 2.63 11.10
C GLY A 235 5.67 2.38 10.70
N ILE A 236 6.03 2.76 9.47
CA ILE A 236 7.39 2.65 8.93
C ILE A 236 7.95 4.05 8.80
N THR A 237 9.01 4.34 9.54
CA THR A 237 9.68 5.64 9.50
C THR A 237 10.49 5.77 8.21
N THR A 238 10.25 6.85 7.46
CA THR A 238 11.04 7.18 6.26
C THR A 238 11.93 8.40 6.51
N ASN A 239 13.23 8.24 6.31
CA ASN A 239 14.20 9.33 6.39
C ASN A 239 14.22 10.20 5.10
N LEU A 240 13.06 10.67 4.64
CA LEU A 240 12.94 11.53 3.43
C LEU A 240 13.54 12.93 3.62
N SER A 241 13.87 13.30 4.87
CA SER A 241 14.29 14.63 5.29
C SER A 241 15.79 14.92 5.20
N GLN A 242 16.62 14.04 4.63
CA GLN A 242 18.07 14.29 4.55
C GLN A 242 18.43 15.52 3.70
N ASN A 243 17.61 15.90 2.71
CA ASN A 243 17.90 17.04 1.83
C ASN A 243 17.39 18.41 2.35
N LYS A 244 16.67 18.46 3.49
CA LYS A 244 16.15 19.70 4.09
C LYS A 244 16.40 19.80 5.59
N LYS A 245 17.49 19.18 6.09
CA LYS A 245 17.87 19.23 7.52
C LYS A 245 18.02 20.65 8.09
N GLU A 246 18.26 21.67 7.25
CA GLU A 246 18.43 23.05 7.73
C GLU A 246 17.12 23.83 7.95
N ARG A 247 15.94 23.32 7.55
CA ARG A 247 14.67 24.10 7.61
C ARG A 247 13.48 23.38 8.21
N LEU A 248 13.63 22.14 8.66
CA LEU A 248 12.54 21.45 9.34
C LEU A 248 12.46 21.93 10.79
N ILE A 249 11.27 22.39 11.19
CA ILE A 249 11.00 22.74 12.59
C ILE A 249 10.97 21.42 13.36
N VAL A 250 11.85 21.31 14.36
CA VAL A 250 12.07 20.07 15.15
C VAL A 250 10.75 19.44 15.63
N SER A 251 9.79 20.26 16.04
CA SER A 251 8.48 19.80 16.54
C SER A 251 7.61 19.07 15.51
N GLU A 252 7.76 19.34 14.22
CA GLU A 252 6.99 18.69 13.15
C GLU A 252 7.53 17.29 12.85
N VAL A 253 8.85 17.12 12.94
CA VAL A 253 9.50 15.81 12.80
C VAL A 253 9.12 14.92 13.98
N GLU A 254 9.17 15.45 15.20
CA GLU A 254 8.78 14.72 16.42
C GLU A 254 7.30 14.27 16.38
N SER A 255 6.38 15.14 15.94
CA SER A 255 4.95 14.79 15.83
C SER A 255 4.68 13.70 14.78
N ASN A 256 5.43 13.68 13.67
CA ASN A 256 5.29 12.65 12.65
C ASN A 256 5.83 11.29 13.11
N ASP A 257 6.89 11.30 13.92
CA ASP A 257 7.47 10.10 14.52
C ASP A 257 6.51 9.48 15.57
N GLU A 258 5.77 10.30 16.32
CA GLU A 258 4.73 9.83 17.25
C GLU A 258 3.58 9.11 16.54
N LEU A 259 3.02 9.70 15.48
CA LEU A 259 1.93 9.07 14.71
C LEU A 259 2.36 7.77 14.04
N THR A 260 3.61 7.72 13.55
CA THR A 260 4.20 6.51 12.99
C THR A 260 4.29 5.41 14.05
N THR A 261 4.79 5.75 15.24
CA THR A 261 4.89 4.82 16.37
C THR A 261 3.52 4.30 16.81
N ILE A 262 2.52 5.18 16.94
CA ILE A 262 1.15 4.79 17.28
C ILE A 262 0.58 3.83 16.22
N SER A 263 0.85 4.07 14.93
CA SER A 263 0.36 3.22 13.83
C SER A 263 1.01 1.83 13.84
N GLU A 264 2.27 1.73 14.23
CA GLU A 264 2.98 0.46 14.46
C GLU A 264 2.40 -0.27 15.68
N ASP A 265 2.31 0.42 16.82
CA ASP A 265 1.83 -0.12 18.09
C ASP A 265 0.37 -0.59 18.01
N ALA A 266 -0.47 0.09 17.22
CA ALA A 266 -1.86 -0.30 17.00
C ALA A 266 -1.99 -1.70 16.37
N ARG A 267 -0.98 -2.17 15.64
CA ARG A 267 -0.94 -3.53 15.06
C ARG A 267 -0.15 -4.50 15.94
N LEU A 268 0.97 -4.06 16.52
CA LEU A 268 1.80 -4.89 17.39
C LEU A 268 1.05 -5.31 18.67
N THR A 269 0.26 -4.41 19.26
CA THR A 269 -0.51 -4.66 20.48
C THR A 269 -1.43 -5.87 20.34
N PHE A 270 -2.16 -6.01 19.23
CA PHE A 270 -3.06 -7.14 19.02
C PHE A 270 -2.34 -8.46 18.74
N ARG A 271 -1.12 -8.40 18.21
CA ARG A 271 -0.26 -9.57 18.05
C ARG A 271 0.23 -10.06 19.41
N LYS A 272 0.68 -9.13 20.27
CA LYS A 272 1.07 -9.42 21.66
C LYS A 272 -0.10 -9.99 22.48
N LEU A 273 -1.29 -9.39 22.37
CA LEU A 273 -2.50 -9.92 23.02
C LEU A 273 -2.81 -11.35 22.52
N GLY A 274 -2.67 -11.62 21.22
CA GLY A 274 -2.80 -12.96 20.66
C GLY A 274 -1.80 -13.96 21.25
N CYS A 275 -0.54 -13.54 21.47
CA CYS A 275 0.47 -14.36 22.14
C CYS A 275 0.09 -14.67 23.59
N GLU A 276 -0.37 -13.68 24.35
CA GLU A 276 -0.81 -13.83 25.75
C GLU A 276 -1.97 -14.82 25.84
N MET A 277 -3.01 -14.65 25.02
CA MET A 277 -4.15 -15.55 24.94
C MET A 277 -3.74 -16.97 24.53
N SER A 278 -2.76 -17.11 23.64
CA SER A 278 -2.24 -18.42 23.20
C SER A 278 -1.47 -19.13 24.30
N LYS A 279 -0.75 -18.37 25.14
CA LYS A 279 -0.07 -18.89 26.32
C LYS A 279 -1.05 -19.36 27.37
N GLU A 280 -2.08 -18.56 27.66
CA GLU A 280 -3.12 -18.90 28.65
C GLU A 280 -3.93 -20.13 28.23
N LEU A 281 -4.34 -20.20 26.96
CA LEU A 281 -5.20 -21.29 26.49
C LEU A 281 -4.45 -22.58 26.16
N PHE A 282 -3.30 -22.47 25.49
CA PHE A 282 -2.59 -23.63 24.92
C PHE A 282 -1.24 -23.91 25.58
N GLY A 283 -0.76 -23.04 26.47
CA GLY A 283 0.60 -23.13 27.02
C GLY A 283 1.70 -22.83 25.99
N LEU A 284 1.36 -22.16 24.88
CA LEU A 284 2.31 -21.79 23.83
C LEU A 284 3.07 -20.52 24.21
N ASP A 285 4.38 -20.64 24.44
CA ASP A 285 5.25 -19.49 24.77
C ASP A 285 5.75 -18.81 23.49
N MET A 286 4.82 -18.16 22.79
CA MET A 286 5.10 -17.39 21.59
C MET A 286 5.20 -15.89 21.89
N SER A 287 5.98 -15.17 21.08
CA SER A 287 6.12 -13.72 21.19
C SER A 287 6.21 -13.06 19.81
N CYS A 288 5.86 -11.77 19.78
CA CYS A 288 5.90 -10.94 18.58
C CYS A 288 6.53 -9.58 18.92
N GLU A 289 7.51 -9.17 18.11
CA GLU A 289 8.20 -7.89 18.26
C GLU A 289 8.44 -7.22 16.90
N ASN A 290 8.87 -5.95 16.92
CA ASN A 290 9.27 -5.26 15.70
C ASN A 290 10.59 -5.83 15.20
N LYS A 291 10.63 -6.19 13.92
CA LYS A 291 11.84 -6.75 13.30
C LYS A 291 12.96 -5.71 13.21
N VAL A 292 12.59 -4.45 12.97
CA VAL A 292 13.50 -3.32 13.04
C VAL A 292 13.04 -2.46 14.22
N PRO A 293 13.85 -2.35 15.30
CA PRO A 293 13.53 -1.43 16.38
C PRO A 293 13.54 -0.02 15.80
N GLN A 294 12.44 0.73 15.97
CA GLN A 294 12.44 2.16 15.66
C GLN A 294 13.50 2.80 16.55
N VAL A 295 14.45 3.51 15.93
CA VAL A 295 15.44 4.30 16.69
C VAL A 295 14.65 5.42 17.34
N LYS A 296 14.31 5.27 18.63
CA LYS A 296 13.81 6.39 19.43
C LYS A 296 14.88 7.47 19.33
N ALA A 297 14.53 8.65 18.88
CA ALA A 297 15.42 9.80 18.95
C ALA A 297 15.83 9.95 20.41
N THR A 298 17.05 9.54 20.74
CA THR A 298 17.62 9.76 22.06
C THR A 298 17.67 11.26 22.24
N GLN A 299 17.09 11.76 23.34
CA GLN A 299 17.32 13.13 23.78
C GLN A 299 18.83 13.41 23.70
N PRO A 300 19.28 14.56 23.18
CA PRO A 300 20.69 14.88 23.22
C PRO A 300 21.14 14.79 24.69
N MET A 301 22.13 13.93 24.95
CA MET A 301 22.80 13.92 26.24
C MET A 301 23.23 15.35 26.55
N ASP A 302 22.81 15.88 27.69
CA ASP A 302 23.31 17.15 28.20
C ASP A 302 24.83 17.04 28.28
N ASN A 303 25.50 17.98 27.61
CA ASN A 303 26.94 18.03 27.43
C ASN A 303 27.65 18.53 28.72
N GLN A 304 27.20 18.08 29.90
CA GLN A 304 27.72 18.52 31.20
C GLN A 304 28.61 17.48 31.89
N ASP A 305 28.65 16.22 31.43
CA ASP A 305 29.42 15.17 32.10
C ASP A 305 30.79 14.86 31.46
N ILE A 306 31.31 15.72 30.57
CA ILE A 306 32.65 15.53 29.95
C ILE A 306 33.75 16.40 30.59
N GLU A 307 33.40 17.38 31.45
CA GLU A 307 34.42 18.29 32.02
C GLU A 307 34.99 17.89 33.39
N GLU A 308 34.49 16.86 34.08
CA GLU A 308 35.04 16.47 35.40
C GLU A 308 36.06 15.32 35.39
N GLU A 309 36.34 14.66 34.25
CA GLU A 309 37.36 13.59 34.17
C GLU A 309 38.70 14.05 33.55
N GLN A 310 38.90 15.35 33.28
CA GLN A 310 40.20 15.87 32.82
C GLN A 310 41.02 16.60 33.89
N GLU A 311 40.53 16.69 35.13
CA GLU A 311 41.31 17.19 36.27
C GLU A 311 41.21 16.22 37.47
N ASN A 312 41.94 15.09 37.41
CA ASN A 312 42.57 14.43 38.57
C ASN A 312 43.60 13.39 38.14
#